data_AF-A0A382UM92-F1
#
_entry.id   AF-A0A382UM92-F1
#
_cell.length_a   1.000
_cell.length_b   1.000
_cell.length_c   1.000
_cell.angle_alpha   90.00
_cell.angle_beta   90.00
_cell.angle_gamma   90.00
#
_symmetry.space_group_name_H-M   'P 1'
#
loop_
_entity.id
_entity.type
_entity.pdbx_description
1 polymer ?
#
loop_
_entity_poly.entity_id
_entity_poly.type
_entity_poly.pdbx_seq_one_letter_code
_entity_poly.pdbx_strand_id
1 'polypeptide(L)'
;GPDAFGYTWIDSDELGGPAYTWVEIDFCGIPIGTADDSNEGPFELGFPFYYYGNEYNAVRVCTNGFLSFTSTATSYTNQPIPSSEDPNALLAPFWDDLNPTGGGQMYYFPWGDHFVVQYNEIPHYSGGGPETFQVVIYADGNILFNYKTVDTGNSCSVGIENESGNDGLQVVFDSNYLHNEMTILFSSDYLQPWLTIFPLTGILPPGGESIVSASFDSAELLEGVYTGSINIFSNDPDGMITELPVTMNVGSGCDDTGDLNDDGDVSILDIISMINCILHDECPDCLDLNG
;
A
#
# COMPACT_ATOMS: atom_id res chain seq x y z
N GLY A 1 4.89 -4.70 13.66
CA GLY A 1 5.11 -3.25 13.47
C GLY A 1 4.39 -2.44 14.54
N PRO A 2 4.18 -1.14 14.32
CA PRO A 2 4.52 -0.44 13.08
C PRO A 2 6.03 -0.25 12.86
N ASP A 3 6.45 0.01 11.62
CA ASP A 3 7.77 0.56 11.28
C ASP A 3 7.79 2.10 11.37
N ALA A 4 8.86 2.77 10.92
CA ALA A 4 8.97 4.23 11.10
C ALA A 4 8.05 5.02 10.14
N PHE A 5 7.73 4.48 8.97
CA PHE A 5 6.76 5.05 8.03
C PHE A 5 5.31 4.79 8.48
N GLY A 6 5.06 3.73 9.24
CA GLY A 6 3.75 3.38 9.77
C GLY A 6 3.09 2.17 9.10
N TYR A 7 3.82 1.40 8.29
CA TYR A 7 3.31 0.09 7.92
C TYR A 7 3.21 -0.80 9.16
N THR A 8 2.22 -1.67 9.16
CA THR A 8 2.06 -2.80 10.08
C THR A 8 1.92 -4.08 9.27
N TRP A 9 2.06 -5.23 9.93
CA TRP A 9 1.70 -6.51 9.34
C TRP A 9 0.96 -7.39 10.35
N ILE A 10 0.07 -8.25 9.85
CA ILE A 10 -0.65 -9.28 10.62
C ILE A 10 -0.89 -10.50 9.74
N ASP A 11 -0.77 -11.70 10.30
CA ASP A 11 -1.01 -12.96 9.59
C ASP A 11 -2.40 -13.55 9.83
N SER A 12 -2.76 -14.59 9.07
CA SER A 12 -4.07 -15.24 9.12
C SER A 12 -4.34 -16.12 10.34
N ASP A 13 -3.31 -16.46 11.11
CA ASP A 13 -3.42 -17.24 12.34
C ASP A 13 -3.64 -16.34 13.58
N GLU A 14 -3.36 -15.05 13.44
CA GLU A 14 -3.59 -14.04 14.47
C GLU A 14 -5.07 -13.62 14.59
N LEU A 15 -5.49 -13.31 15.82
CA LEU A 15 -6.83 -12.80 16.07
C LEU A 15 -6.99 -11.41 15.46
N GLY A 16 -7.94 -11.27 14.54
CA GLY A 16 -8.15 -10.03 13.80
C GLY A 16 -7.33 -9.95 12.51
N GLY A 17 -6.53 -10.98 12.20
CA GLY A 17 -5.84 -11.12 10.94
C GLY A 17 -6.74 -11.44 9.75
N PRO A 18 -6.21 -11.36 8.52
CA PRO A 18 -6.95 -11.70 7.31
C PRO A 18 -7.33 -13.18 7.30
N ALA A 19 -8.44 -13.53 6.62
CA ALA A 19 -8.63 -14.91 6.22
C ALA A 19 -7.63 -15.28 5.12
N TYR A 20 -7.21 -16.55 5.08
CA TYR A 20 -6.48 -17.07 3.91
C TYR A 20 -7.26 -16.75 2.63
N THR A 21 -6.55 -16.18 1.66
CA THR A 21 -7.10 -15.83 0.35
C THR A 21 -6.14 -16.22 -0.77
N TRP A 22 -6.69 -16.42 -1.96
CA TRP A 22 -5.92 -16.75 -3.16
C TRP A 22 -6.60 -16.12 -4.38
N VAL A 23 -5.87 -15.28 -5.11
CA VAL A 23 -6.35 -14.72 -6.37
C VAL A 23 -5.99 -15.69 -7.49
N GLU A 24 -7.01 -16.25 -8.13
CA GLU A 24 -6.83 -17.20 -9.24
C GLU A 24 -6.48 -16.46 -10.53
N ILE A 25 -5.24 -16.64 -11.01
CA ILE A 25 -4.78 -16.10 -12.29
C ILE A 25 -4.37 -17.16 -13.31
N ASP A 26 -4.59 -18.46 -13.05
CA ASP A 26 -4.19 -19.55 -13.97
C ASP A 26 -4.78 -19.44 -15.38
N PHE A 27 -5.94 -18.76 -15.53
CA PHE A 27 -6.62 -18.59 -16.81
C PHE A 27 -6.23 -17.30 -17.56
N CYS A 28 -5.65 -16.32 -16.88
CA CYS A 28 -5.37 -14.99 -17.44
C CYS A 28 -3.91 -14.53 -17.26
N GLY A 29 -3.15 -15.19 -16.40
CA GLY A 29 -1.79 -14.86 -16.02
C GLY A 29 -0.85 -14.84 -17.21
N ILE A 30 -0.03 -13.80 -17.28
CA ILE A 30 0.99 -13.64 -18.30
C ILE A 30 2.27 -14.31 -17.79
N PRO A 31 2.81 -15.33 -18.48
CA PRO A 31 3.97 -16.07 -18.00
C PRO A 31 5.24 -15.22 -18.04
N ILE A 32 6.03 -15.32 -16.97
CA ILE A 32 7.34 -14.68 -16.76
C ILE A 32 8.29 -15.66 -16.06
N GLY A 33 9.52 -15.26 -15.74
CA GLY A 33 10.45 -16.06 -14.94
C GLY A 33 10.93 -17.29 -15.69
N THR A 34 11.47 -17.08 -16.89
CA THR A 34 11.92 -18.19 -17.77
C THR A 34 13.39 -18.57 -17.60
N ALA A 35 14.10 -17.90 -16.70
CA ALA A 35 15.52 -18.10 -16.45
C ALA A 35 15.83 -18.05 -14.95
N ASP A 36 16.88 -18.77 -14.57
CA ASP A 36 17.50 -18.70 -13.25
C ASP A 36 18.19 -17.33 -13.05
N ASP A 37 18.22 -16.81 -11.82
CA ASP A 37 18.85 -15.53 -11.48
C ASP A 37 18.48 -14.37 -12.42
N SER A 38 17.19 -14.20 -12.67
CA SER A 38 16.66 -13.18 -13.57
C SER A 38 15.69 -12.20 -12.89
N ASN A 39 15.60 -11.00 -13.45
CA ASN A 39 14.71 -9.93 -13.01
C ASN A 39 14.01 -9.36 -14.25
N GLU A 40 12.68 -9.41 -14.23
CA GLU A 40 11.83 -9.01 -15.36
C GLU A 40 11.01 -7.76 -15.04
N GLY A 41 10.58 -7.06 -16.10
CA GLY A 41 9.83 -5.81 -16.01
C GLY A 41 10.69 -4.55 -16.27
N PRO A 42 10.23 -3.36 -15.83
CA PRO A 42 9.08 -3.17 -14.94
C PRO A 42 7.74 -3.49 -15.64
N PHE A 43 6.80 -4.05 -14.89
CA PHE A 43 5.43 -4.33 -15.32
C PHE A 43 4.50 -3.26 -14.75
N GLU A 44 3.70 -2.64 -15.61
CA GLU A 44 2.74 -1.61 -15.20
C GLU A 44 1.68 -2.19 -14.25
N LEU A 45 1.47 -1.53 -13.12
CA LEU A 45 0.47 -1.91 -12.11
C LEU A 45 -0.96 -1.67 -12.63
N GLY A 46 -1.12 -0.62 -13.44
CA GLY A 46 -2.42 -0.14 -13.93
C GLY A 46 -3.07 0.93 -13.03
N PHE A 47 -2.39 1.34 -11.95
CA PHE A 47 -2.80 2.36 -10.99
C PHE A 47 -1.56 2.96 -10.31
N PRO A 48 -1.63 4.21 -9.79
CA PRO A 48 -0.60 4.76 -8.92
C PRO A 48 -0.61 4.03 -7.58
N PHE A 49 0.56 3.60 -7.13
CA PHE A 49 0.78 2.89 -5.87
C PHE A 49 1.75 3.68 -4.99
N TYR A 50 1.29 4.07 -3.79
CA TYR A 50 2.10 4.83 -2.85
C TYR A 50 2.78 3.91 -1.85
N TYR A 51 4.12 3.92 -1.84
CA TYR A 51 4.94 3.02 -1.02
C TYR A 51 6.09 3.79 -0.39
N TYR A 52 6.15 3.81 0.96
CA TYR A 52 7.08 4.61 1.75
C TYR A 52 7.16 6.09 1.31
N GLY A 53 6.00 6.68 1.00
CA GLY A 53 5.88 8.10 0.63
C GLY A 53 6.25 8.41 -0.83
N ASN A 54 6.62 7.40 -1.61
CA ASN A 54 6.92 7.54 -3.03
C ASN A 54 5.78 6.95 -3.88
N GLU A 55 5.49 7.57 -5.02
CA GLU A 55 4.54 7.05 -6.00
C GLU A 55 5.27 6.14 -7.01
N TYR A 56 4.73 4.95 -7.22
CA TYR A 56 5.17 4.00 -8.24
C TYR A 56 4.01 3.59 -9.14
N ASN A 57 4.30 3.34 -10.41
CA ASN A 57 3.30 2.89 -11.40
C ASN A 57 3.63 1.53 -12.01
N ALA A 58 4.81 0.99 -11.70
CA ALA A 58 5.28 -0.28 -12.23
C ALA A 58 6.22 -0.97 -11.23
N VAL A 59 6.31 -2.30 -11.31
CA VAL A 59 7.12 -3.12 -10.40
C VAL A 59 7.98 -4.12 -11.18
N ARG A 60 9.17 -4.43 -10.68
CA ARG A 60 10.03 -5.50 -11.20
C ARG A 60 9.89 -6.76 -10.38
N VAL A 61 9.99 -7.90 -11.05
CA VAL A 61 9.83 -9.23 -10.44
C VAL A 61 11.12 -10.02 -10.60
N CYS A 62 11.72 -10.44 -9.50
CA CYS A 62 12.89 -11.31 -9.51
C CYS A 62 12.50 -12.77 -9.32
N THR A 63 13.14 -13.65 -10.08
CA THR A 63 12.96 -15.10 -9.97
C THR A 63 13.32 -15.67 -8.59
N ASN A 64 14.21 -15.00 -7.86
CA ASN A 64 14.56 -15.30 -6.46
C ASN A 64 13.51 -14.81 -5.44
N GLY A 65 12.24 -14.77 -5.82
CA GLY A 65 11.11 -14.61 -4.89
C GLY A 65 10.95 -13.23 -4.23
N PHE A 66 11.49 -12.18 -4.83
CA PHE A 66 11.25 -10.80 -4.43
C PHE A 66 10.82 -9.90 -5.59
N LEU A 67 10.15 -8.80 -5.26
CA LEU A 67 9.78 -7.71 -6.16
C LEU A 67 10.48 -6.44 -5.71
N SER A 68 10.75 -5.53 -6.63
CA SER A 68 11.25 -4.20 -6.30
C SER A 68 10.68 -3.14 -7.23
N PHE A 69 10.40 -1.96 -6.70
CA PHE A 69 9.94 -0.83 -7.51
C PHE A 69 11.08 -0.11 -8.24
N THR A 70 12.33 -0.33 -7.84
CA THR A 70 13.50 0.42 -8.36
C THR A 70 14.65 -0.47 -8.80
N SER A 71 14.86 -1.62 -8.16
CA SER A 71 16.05 -2.46 -8.31
C SER A 71 15.93 -3.46 -9.47
N THR A 72 17.05 -3.65 -10.17
CA THR A 72 17.22 -4.73 -11.16
C THR A 72 18.05 -5.89 -10.62
N ALA A 73 18.27 -5.94 -9.30
CA ALA A 73 19.06 -7.00 -8.69
C ALA A 73 18.45 -8.37 -8.92
N THR A 74 19.30 -9.39 -8.87
CA THR A 74 18.96 -10.80 -9.03
C THR A 74 19.53 -11.64 -7.89
N SER A 75 19.82 -11.04 -6.73
CA SER A 75 20.50 -11.74 -5.64
C SER A 75 19.67 -12.93 -5.16
N TYR A 76 20.25 -14.12 -5.18
CA TYR A 76 19.72 -15.32 -4.53
C TYR A 76 20.05 -15.37 -3.03
N THR A 77 20.99 -14.53 -2.56
CA THR A 77 21.34 -14.44 -1.14
C THR A 77 20.42 -13.43 -0.47
N ASN A 78 19.52 -13.93 0.37
CA ASN A 78 18.59 -13.16 1.17
C ASN A 78 19.29 -12.46 2.35
N GLN A 79 18.62 -11.44 2.91
CA GLN A 79 19.17 -10.62 3.99
C GLN A 79 18.10 -10.25 5.02
N PRO A 80 18.49 -9.87 6.26
CA PRO A 80 17.56 -9.26 7.20
C PRO A 80 16.94 -7.99 6.61
N ILE A 81 15.72 -7.68 7.05
CA ILE A 81 14.98 -6.49 6.63
C ILE A 81 14.82 -5.56 7.86
N PRO A 82 15.09 -4.26 7.76
CA PRO A 82 15.61 -3.57 6.59
C PRO A 82 17.12 -3.77 6.36
N SER A 83 17.58 -3.63 5.12
CA SER A 83 18.99 -3.61 4.73
C SER A 83 19.26 -2.55 3.68
N SER A 84 20.33 -1.75 3.83
CA SER A 84 20.72 -0.74 2.83
C SER A 84 21.37 -1.32 1.57
N GLU A 85 21.67 -2.62 1.56
CA GLU A 85 22.21 -3.32 0.40
C GLU A 85 21.07 -3.72 -0.55
N ASP A 86 21.33 -3.69 -1.87
CA ASP A 86 20.30 -4.06 -2.84
C ASP A 86 19.80 -5.51 -2.67
N PRO A 87 18.51 -5.79 -2.95
CA PRO A 87 17.49 -4.90 -3.51
C PRO A 87 16.75 -4.03 -2.47
N ASN A 88 16.56 -2.74 -2.79
CA ASN A 88 15.72 -1.81 -2.00
C ASN A 88 14.34 -1.55 -2.65
N ALA A 89 13.47 -0.77 -2.01
CA ALA A 89 12.06 -0.57 -2.39
C ALA A 89 11.37 -1.93 -2.62
N LEU A 90 11.53 -2.80 -1.63
CA LEU A 90 11.47 -4.25 -1.74
C LEU A 90 10.15 -4.78 -1.19
N LEU A 91 9.53 -5.71 -1.93
CA LEU A 91 8.55 -6.64 -1.41
C LEU A 91 9.13 -8.05 -1.51
N ALA A 92 9.45 -8.66 -0.38
CA ALA A 92 10.00 -10.01 -0.31
C ALA A 92 8.93 -10.96 0.25
N PRO A 93 8.07 -11.58 -0.57
CA PRO A 93 7.17 -12.64 -0.09
C PRO A 93 7.90 -13.93 0.26
N PHE A 94 9.02 -14.21 -0.40
CA PHE A 94 9.81 -15.43 -0.22
C PHE A 94 11.17 -15.22 -0.88
N TRP A 95 11.98 -14.30 -0.38
CA TRP A 95 13.30 -14.06 -0.98
C TRP A 95 14.27 -15.18 -0.60
N ASP A 96 14.63 -16.01 -1.57
CA ASP A 96 15.56 -17.15 -1.46
C ASP A 96 16.11 -17.52 -2.86
N ASP A 97 17.01 -18.50 -2.93
CA ASP A 97 17.59 -19.08 -4.15
C ASP A 97 16.59 -20.01 -4.87
N LEU A 98 15.67 -19.41 -5.63
CA LEU A 98 14.59 -20.08 -6.36
C LEU A 98 14.92 -20.22 -7.84
N ASN A 99 14.55 -21.36 -8.43
CA ASN A 99 14.91 -21.71 -9.79
C ASN A 99 13.71 -22.16 -10.64
N PRO A 100 13.05 -21.23 -11.36
CA PRO A 100 11.96 -21.55 -12.28
C PRO A 100 12.35 -22.48 -13.44
N THR A 101 13.65 -22.62 -13.76
CA THR A 101 14.10 -23.57 -14.80
C THR A 101 14.08 -25.02 -14.32
N GLY A 102 14.02 -25.25 -13.00
CA GLY A 102 13.91 -26.56 -12.38
C GLY A 102 12.48 -27.11 -12.36
N GLY A 103 11.46 -26.26 -12.53
CA GLY A 103 10.05 -26.64 -12.50
C GLY A 103 9.13 -25.45 -12.21
N GLY A 104 7.83 -25.67 -12.39
CA GLY A 104 6.82 -24.64 -12.15
C GLY A 104 6.78 -23.55 -13.22
N GLN A 105 6.06 -22.47 -12.92
CA GLN A 105 5.93 -21.30 -13.78
C GLN A 105 5.54 -20.07 -12.96
N MET A 106 6.15 -18.92 -13.26
CA MET A 106 5.73 -17.63 -12.69
C MET A 106 4.76 -16.90 -13.63
N TYR A 107 3.86 -16.10 -13.04
CA TYR A 107 2.87 -15.31 -13.76
C TYR A 107 2.68 -13.93 -13.12
N TYR A 108 2.20 -12.96 -13.90
CA TYR A 108 1.61 -11.74 -13.35
C TYR A 108 0.29 -11.39 -14.04
N PHE A 109 -0.54 -10.58 -13.39
CA PHE A 109 -1.74 -10.01 -14.00
C PHE A 109 -2.17 -8.67 -13.36
N PRO A 110 -2.35 -7.59 -14.15
CA PRO A 110 -2.91 -6.33 -13.67
C PRO A 110 -4.45 -6.32 -13.80
N TRP A 111 -5.18 -6.34 -12.68
CA TRP A 111 -6.64 -6.27 -12.64
C TRP A 111 -7.20 -4.84 -12.71
N GLY A 112 -6.35 -3.83 -12.49
CA GLY A 112 -6.69 -2.41 -12.52
C GLY A 112 -6.96 -1.81 -11.13
N ASP A 113 -7.52 -2.59 -10.21
CA ASP A 113 -7.64 -2.25 -8.78
C ASP A 113 -6.61 -3.00 -7.91
N HIS A 114 -6.02 -4.07 -8.45
CA HIS A 114 -4.90 -4.78 -7.85
C HIS A 114 -3.98 -5.41 -8.91
N PHE A 115 -2.75 -5.71 -8.52
CA PHE A 115 -1.73 -6.34 -9.34
C PHE A 115 -1.27 -7.62 -8.65
N VAL A 116 -1.26 -8.74 -9.37
CA VAL A 116 -0.89 -10.06 -8.83
C VAL A 116 0.38 -10.56 -9.48
N VAL A 117 1.30 -11.08 -8.66
CA VAL A 117 2.43 -11.91 -9.11
C VAL A 117 2.31 -13.26 -8.43
N GLN A 118 2.37 -14.35 -9.19
CA GLN A 118 2.27 -15.72 -8.70
C GLN A 118 3.53 -16.50 -9.07
N TYR A 119 4.10 -17.18 -8.09
CA TYR A 119 5.13 -18.22 -8.26
C TYR A 119 4.40 -19.55 -8.07
N ASN A 120 4.26 -20.33 -9.13
CA ASN A 120 3.52 -21.60 -9.09
C ASN A 120 4.44 -22.80 -9.21
N GLU A 121 4.51 -23.58 -8.15
CA GLU A 121 5.33 -24.80 -8.04
C GLU A 121 6.82 -24.56 -8.34
N ILE A 122 7.39 -23.45 -7.88
CA ILE A 122 8.80 -23.09 -8.13
C ILE A 122 9.72 -23.81 -7.14
N PRO A 123 10.68 -24.63 -7.59
CA PRO A 123 11.63 -25.28 -6.72
C PRO A 123 12.79 -24.35 -6.33
N HIS A 124 13.51 -24.71 -5.27
CA HIS A 124 14.79 -24.08 -4.93
C HIS A 124 15.91 -24.58 -5.85
N TYR A 125 16.92 -23.74 -6.12
CA TYR A 125 18.10 -24.15 -6.90
C TYR A 125 18.86 -25.32 -6.25
N SER A 126 19.07 -25.23 -4.93
CA SER A 126 19.88 -26.20 -4.17
C SER A 126 19.12 -27.47 -3.73
N GLY A 127 17.82 -27.56 -4.06
CA GLY A 127 16.93 -28.66 -3.68
C GLY A 127 16.03 -28.31 -2.49
N GLY A 128 14.74 -28.59 -2.63
CA GLY A 128 13.66 -28.11 -1.77
C GLY A 128 12.48 -27.66 -2.64
N GLY A 129 11.33 -27.35 -2.03
CA GLY A 129 10.14 -27.00 -2.79
C GLY A 129 9.40 -28.21 -3.37
N PRO A 130 8.41 -27.97 -4.25
CA PRO A 130 8.11 -26.70 -4.88
C PRO A 130 7.25 -25.76 -4.00
N GLU A 131 7.49 -24.46 -4.15
CA GLU A 131 6.78 -23.39 -3.46
C GLU A 131 5.68 -22.79 -4.35
N THR A 132 4.51 -22.51 -3.76
CA THR A 132 3.41 -21.84 -4.45
C THR A 132 2.88 -20.68 -3.62
N PHE A 133 3.23 -19.46 -4.04
CA PHE A 133 2.89 -18.23 -3.33
C PHE A 133 2.60 -17.08 -4.31
N GLN A 134 2.03 -15.99 -3.80
CA GLN A 134 1.70 -14.82 -4.57
C GLN A 134 1.84 -13.52 -3.78
N VAL A 135 2.14 -12.44 -4.49
CA VAL A 135 2.03 -11.06 -4.01
C VAL A 135 0.82 -10.42 -4.66
N VAL A 136 -0.02 -9.77 -3.86
CA VAL A 136 -1.13 -8.94 -4.35
C VAL A 136 -0.91 -7.52 -3.85
N ILE A 137 -0.77 -6.58 -4.77
CA ILE A 137 -0.63 -5.15 -4.50
C ILE A 137 -1.96 -4.49 -4.83
N TYR A 138 -2.64 -3.89 -3.86
CA TYR A 138 -3.89 -3.18 -4.07
C TYR A 138 -3.65 -1.68 -4.26
N ALA A 139 -4.51 -1.03 -5.05
CA ALA A 139 -4.45 0.41 -5.29
C ALA A 139 -4.66 1.27 -4.02
N ASP A 140 -5.23 0.69 -2.97
CA ASP A 140 -5.45 1.32 -1.66
C ASP A 140 -4.22 1.25 -0.72
N GLY A 141 -3.09 0.73 -1.18
CA GLY A 141 -1.87 0.60 -0.38
C GLY A 141 -1.73 -0.73 0.36
N ASN A 142 -2.76 -1.57 0.40
CA ASN A 142 -2.66 -2.90 1.01
C ASN A 142 -1.80 -3.84 0.16
N ILE A 143 -0.99 -4.66 0.84
CA ILE A 143 -0.15 -5.67 0.21
C ILE A 143 -0.42 -7.00 0.89
N LEU A 144 -0.74 -8.04 0.11
CA LEU A 144 -0.89 -9.40 0.62
C LEU A 144 0.23 -10.29 0.09
N PHE A 145 0.82 -11.07 0.99
CA PHE A 145 1.59 -12.26 0.64
C PHE A 145 0.73 -13.48 0.96
N ASN A 146 0.29 -14.22 -0.07
CA ASN A 146 -0.51 -15.43 0.11
C ASN A 146 0.30 -16.68 -0.24
N TYR A 147 0.23 -17.69 0.61
CA TYR A 147 0.96 -18.95 0.49
C TYR A 147 -0.03 -20.10 0.34
N LYS A 148 -0.07 -20.74 -0.83
CA LYS A 148 -0.88 -21.93 -1.07
C LYS A 148 -0.12 -23.18 -0.62
N THR A 149 1.15 -23.28 -0.99
CA THR A 149 2.05 -24.37 -0.58
C THR A 149 3.39 -23.81 -0.17
N VAL A 150 3.85 -24.19 1.02
CA VAL A 150 5.20 -23.96 1.55
C VAL A 150 5.82 -25.30 1.94
N ASP A 151 6.83 -25.74 1.21
CA ASP A 151 7.57 -26.98 1.51
C ASP A 151 8.83 -26.67 2.35
N THR A 152 9.68 -25.75 1.89
CA THR A 152 10.95 -25.38 2.52
C THR A 152 11.05 -23.86 2.74
N GLY A 153 10.36 -23.34 3.76
CA GLY A 153 10.28 -21.90 4.06
C GLY A 153 11.30 -21.34 5.06
N ASN A 154 12.43 -22.01 5.31
CA ASN A 154 13.27 -21.75 6.49
C ASN A 154 14.60 -21.02 6.23
N SER A 155 14.90 -20.70 4.98
CA SER A 155 16.09 -19.97 4.53
C SER A 155 15.74 -18.66 3.80
N CYS A 156 14.48 -18.25 3.85
CA CYS A 156 13.99 -17.08 3.13
C CYS A 156 13.94 -15.82 4.00
N SER A 157 13.94 -14.67 3.34
CA SER A 157 13.47 -13.41 3.93
C SER A 157 12.03 -13.14 3.51
N VAL A 158 11.20 -12.76 4.49
CA VAL A 158 9.86 -12.24 4.25
C VAL A 158 9.71 -10.87 4.88
N GLY A 159 9.29 -9.89 4.11
CA GLY A 159 9.10 -8.53 4.60
C GLY A 159 9.01 -7.49 3.50
N ILE A 160 8.95 -6.23 3.92
CA ILE A 160 8.91 -5.06 3.06
C ILE A 160 9.91 -4.00 3.58
N GLU A 161 10.52 -3.21 2.70
CA GLU A 161 11.36 -2.07 3.08
C GLU A 161 11.36 -0.93 2.06
N ASN A 162 11.76 0.25 2.52
CA ASN A 162 11.79 1.48 1.75
C ASN A 162 12.92 1.51 0.70
N GLU A 163 12.95 2.58 -0.08
CA GLU A 163 13.93 2.78 -1.17
C GLU A 163 15.37 2.97 -0.71
N SER A 164 15.57 3.27 0.57
CA SER A 164 16.88 3.52 1.18
C SER A 164 17.38 2.34 2.03
N GLY A 165 16.55 1.32 2.26
CA GLY A 165 16.87 0.14 3.07
C GLY A 165 17.16 0.46 4.54
N ASN A 166 16.59 1.56 5.05
CA ASN A 166 16.79 2.00 6.43
C ASN A 166 15.51 1.96 7.27
N ASP A 167 14.38 1.66 6.65
CA ASP A 167 13.08 1.44 7.29
C ASP A 167 12.36 0.28 6.59
N GLY A 168 11.67 -0.54 7.37
CA GLY A 168 11.08 -1.77 6.88
C GLY A 168 10.50 -2.65 7.97
N LEU A 169 9.71 -3.63 7.52
CA LEU A 169 9.10 -4.66 8.34
C LEU A 169 9.58 -6.04 7.92
N GLN A 170 10.39 -6.66 8.76
CA GLN A 170 10.66 -8.09 8.66
C GLN A 170 9.55 -8.89 9.33
N VAL A 171 9.07 -9.91 8.61
CA VAL A 171 8.21 -10.96 9.16
C VAL A 171 9.07 -12.14 9.57
N VAL A 172 9.90 -12.65 8.65
CA VAL A 172 10.81 -13.76 8.94
C VAL A 172 12.15 -13.59 8.21
N PHE A 173 13.22 -14.10 8.81
CA PHE A 173 14.54 -14.27 8.23
C PHE A 173 15.13 -15.59 8.71
N ASP A 174 15.50 -16.47 7.78
CA ASP A 174 16.17 -17.75 8.04
C ASP A 174 15.56 -18.58 9.19
N SER A 175 14.22 -18.61 9.25
CA SER A 175 13.48 -19.26 10.34
C SER A 175 12.22 -19.95 9.84
N ASN A 176 11.82 -21.03 10.51
CA ASN A 176 10.53 -21.69 10.27
C ASN A 176 9.39 -20.82 10.79
N TYR A 177 8.55 -20.32 9.89
CA TYR A 177 7.36 -19.54 10.24
C TYR A 177 6.24 -19.77 9.23
N LEU A 178 6.57 -19.66 7.93
CA LEU A 178 5.61 -19.87 6.85
C LEU A 178 5.04 -21.30 6.85
N HIS A 179 3.77 -21.43 6.48
CA HIS A 179 3.07 -22.69 6.29
C HIS A 179 2.02 -22.60 5.18
N ASN A 180 1.46 -23.74 4.79
CA ASN A 180 0.38 -23.81 3.80
C ASN A 180 -0.84 -23.02 4.25
N GLU A 181 -1.59 -22.50 3.27
CA GLU A 181 -2.85 -21.78 3.47
C GLU A 181 -2.72 -20.59 4.42
N MET A 182 -1.67 -19.80 4.24
CA MET A 182 -1.36 -18.61 5.04
C MET A 182 -1.51 -17.33 4.21
N THR A 183 -1.99 -16.26 4.84
CA THR A 183 -1.96 -14.90 4.27
C THR A 183 -1.33 -13.95 5.27
N ILE A 184 -0.39 -13.12 4.81
CA ILE A 184 0.18 -12.00 5.57
C ILE A 184 -0.31 -10.71 4.90
N LEU A 185 -0.94 -9.84 5.69
CA LEU A 185 -1.34 -8.50 5.27
C LEU A 185 -0.31 -7.50 5.76
N PHE A 186 0.17 -6.65 4.85
CA PHE A 186 0.80 -5.38 5.18
C PHE A 186 -0.14 -4.24 4.84
N SER A 187 -0.32 -3.33 5.78
CA SER A 187 -1.17 -2.15 5.63
C SER A 187 -0.57 -0.98 6.40
N SER A 188 -0.89 0.24 5.99
CA SER A 188 -0.53 1.44 6.72
C SER A 188 -1.77 2.30 6.87
N ASP A 189 -2.03 2.77 8.09
CA ASP A 189 -3.17 3.66 8.35
C ASP A 189 -3.00 4.98 7.60
N TYR A 190 -1.77 5.39 7.30
CA TYR A 190 -1.46 6.53 6.43
C TYR A 190 -1.92 6.35 4.98
N LEU A 191 -2.15 5.11 4.54
CA LEU A 191 -2.55 4.77 3.18
C LEU A 191 -4.04 4.39 3.06
N GLN A 192 -4.76 4.27 4.18
CA GLN A 192 -6.23 4.18 4.15
C GLN A 192 -6.79 5.39 3.40
N PRO A 193 -7.87 5.25 2.60
CA PRO A 193 -8.44 6.35 1.84
C PRO A 193 -9.06 7.38 2.78
N TRP A 194 -8.22 8.30 3.24
CA TRP A 194 -8.57 9.52 3.96
C TRP A 194 -9.52 10.41 3.16
N LEU A 195 -9.66 10.13 1.86
CA LEU A 195 -10.61 10.72 0.94
C LEU A 195 -11.28 9.64 0.06
N THR A 196 -12.61 9.61 0.07
CA THR A 196 -13.44 8.75 -0.78
C THR A 196 -14.36 9.60 -1.66
N ILE A 197 -14.51 9.26 -2.95
CA ILE A 197 -15.35 9.99 -3.92
C ILE A 197 -16.51 9.12 -4.43
N PHE A 198 -17.73 9.66 -4.44
CA PHE A 198 -18.90 8.97 -5.01
C PHE A 198 -19.95 9.93 -5.62
N PRO A 199 -20.50 9.64 -6.82
CA PRO A 199 -20.12 8.55 -7.71
C PRO A 199 -18.81 8.87 -8.46
N LEU A 200 -18.03 7.84 -8.81
CA LEU A 200 -16.77 7.99 -9.57
C LEU A 200 -16.99 8.31 -11.06
N THR A 201 -18.19 8.06 -11.58
CA THR A 201 -18.55 8.36 -12.98
C THR A 201 -19.99 8.85 -13.08
N GLY A 202 -20.32 9.56 -14.17
CA GLY A 202 -21.66 10.05 -14.43
C GLY A 202 -21.83 10.56 -15.86
N ILE A 203 -23.08 10.85 -16.25
CA ILE A 203 -23.42 11.45 -17.54
C ILE A 203 -24.28 12.68 -17.29
N LEU A 204 -23.91 13.81 -17.87
CA LEU A 204 -24.67 15.04 -17.81
C LEU A 204 -25.30 15.36 -19.18
N PRO A 205 -26.60 15.67 -19.25
CA PRO A 205 -27.19 16.26 -20.45
C PRO A 205 -26.72 17.72 -20.60
N PRO A 206 -26.85 18.33 -21.80
CA PRO A 206 -26.51 19.74 -21.99
C PRO A 206 -27.25 20.65 -21.00
N GLY A 207 -26.50 21.45 -20.24
CA GLY A 207 -27.02 22.33 -19.19
C GLY A 207 -27.48 21.64 -17.91
N GLY A 208 -27.22 20.33 -17.76
CA GLY A 208 -27.49 19.58 -16.53
C GLY A 208 -26.38 19.72 -15.49
N GLU A 209 -26.70 19.30 -14.27
CA GLU A 209 -25.79 19.25 -13.12
C GLU A 209 -25.89 17.89 -12.41
N SER A 210 -24.84 17.48 -11.71
CA SER A 210 -24.81 16.30 -10.85
C SER A 210 -23.98 16.60 -9.61
N ILE A 211 -24.34 15.97 -8.50
CA ILE A 211 -23.59 16.06 -7.24
C ILE A 211 -22.58 14.90 -7.20
N VAL A 212 -21.35 15.22 -6.85
CA VAL A 212 -20.30 14.27 -6.48
C VAL A 212 -19.93 14.55 -5.03
N SER A 213 -19.97 13.52 -4.20
CA SER A 213 -19.63 13.61 -2.77
C SER A 213 -18.18 13.24 -2.56
N ALA A 214 -17.47 14.07 -1.82
CA ALA A 214 -16.15 13.79 -1.28
C ALA A 214 -16.28 13.59 0.23
N SER A 215 -15.90 12.42 0.72
CA SER A 215 -15.92 12.06 2.14
C SER A 215 -14.49 11.99 2.64
N PHE A 216 -14.22 12.70 3.73
CA PHE A 216 -12.94 12.63 4.41
C PHE A 216 -13.09 11.73 5.65
N ASP A 217 -12.14 10.85 5.90
CA ASP A 217 -12.13 9.98 7.08
C ASP A 217 -10.80 10.13 7.82
N SER A 218 -10.88 10.64 9.04
CA SER A 218 -9.74 10.87 9.92
C SER A 218 -9.69 9.91 11.11
N ALA A 219 -10.60 8.93 11.20
CA ALA A 219 -10.82 8.14 12.42
C ALA A 219 -9.57 7.36 12.87
N GLU A 220 -8.79 6.87 11.92
CA GLU A 220 -7.58 6.05 12.16
C GLU A 220 -6.31 6.74 11.63
N LEU A 221 -6.38 8.02 11.29
CA LEU A 221 -5.23 8.75 10.78
C LEU A 221 -4.41 9.35 11.92
N LEU A 222 -3.09 9.30 11.77
CA LEU A 222 -2.17 10.00 12.67
C LEU A 222 -2.15 11.50 12.36
N GLU A 223 -1.71 12.30 13.33
CA GLU A 223 -1.59 13.75 13.14
C GLU A 223 -0.67 14.09 11.97
N GLY A 224 -1.12 14.97 11.09
CA GLY A 224 -0.40 15.33 9.88
C GLY A 224 -1.25 16.06 8.86
N VAL A 225 -0.59 16.49 7.78
CA VAL A 225 -1.23 17.12 6.63
C VAL A 225 -1.30 16.10 5.50
N TYR A 226 -2.51 15.72 5.11
CA TYR A 226 -2.82 14.79 4.03
C TYR A 226 -3.21 15.59 2.78
N THR A 227 -2.50 15.42 1.67
CA THR A 227 -2.77 16.14 0.42
C THR A 227 -3.04 15.17 -0.72
N GLY A 228 -3.85 15.60 -1.69
CA GLY A 228 -4.17 14.84 -2.89
C GLY A 228 -4.84 15.71 -3.94
N SER A 229 -5.34 15.10 -5.02
CA SER A 229 -6.18 15.81 -5.98
C SER A 229 -7.35 14.94 -6.47
N ILE A 230 -8.51 15.57 -6.64
CA ILE A 230 -9.67 14.99 -7.30
C ILE A 230 -9.58 15.38 -8.78
N ASN A 231 -9.33 14.39 -9.63
CA ASN A 231 -9.23 14.58 -11.08
C ASN A 231 -10.56 14.24 -11.76
N ILE A 232 -11.21 15.25 -12.32
CA ILE A 232 -12.46 15.12 -13.07
C ILE A 232 -12.13 15.08 -14.55
N PHE A 233 -12.36 13.92 -15.18
CA PHE A 233 -12.22 13.74 -16.61
C PHE A 233 -13.55 13.98 -17.31
N SER A 234 -13.55 14.79 -18.35
CA SER A 234 -14.73 15.13 -19.15
C SER A 234 -14.46 14.91 -20.64
N ASN A 235 -15.53 14.77 -21.42
CA ASN A 235 -15.45 14.77 -22.88
C ASN A 235 -15.64 16.16 -23.49
N ASP A 236 -15.53 17.23 -22.69
CA ASP A 236 -15.52 18.61 -23.18
C ASP A 236 -14.17 18.92 -23.84
N PRO A 237 -14.12 19.23 -25.16
CA PRO A 237 -12.86 19.51 -25.85
C PRO A 237 -12.12 20.75 -25.32
N ASP A 238 -12.82 21.68 -24.67
CA ASP A 238 -12.22 22.89 -24.09
C ASP A 238 -11.75 22.68 -22.64
N GLY A 239 -12.13 21.57 -22.00
CA GLY A 239 -11.91 21.28 -20.57
C GLY A 239 -11.92 19.79 -20.24
N MET A 240 -11.06 19.00 -20.90
CA MET A 240 -11.02 17.54 -20.74
C MET A 240 -10.65 17.06 -19.34
N ILE A 241 -9.91 17.86 -18.57
CA ILE A 241 -9.45 17.51 -17.22
C ILE A 241 -9.60 18.73 -16.33
N THR A 242 -10.24 18.56 -15.18
CA THR A 242 -10.25 19.52 -14.08
C THR A 242 -9.64 18.87 -12.86
N GLU A 243 -8.56 19.46 -12.34
CA GLU A 243 -7.90 19.01 -11.13
C GLU A 243 -8.31 19.88 -9.95
N LEU A 244 -8.81 19.26 -8.88
CA LEU A 244 -9.17 19.93 -7.64
C LEU A 244 -8.20 19.46 -6.54
N PRO A 245 -7.23 20.29 -6.12
CA PRO A 245 -6.36 19.94 -5.02
C PRO A 245 -7.18 19.84 -3.73
N VAL A 246 -6.89 18.82 -2.93
CA VAL A 246 -7.53 18.55 -1.64
C VAL A 246 -6.45 18.49 -0.56
N THR A 247 -6.79 19.00 0.61
CA THR A 247 -5.93 18.95 1.78
C THR A 247 -6.81 18.69 3.00
N MET A 248 -6.42 17.73 3.81
CA MET A 248 -7.00 17.46 5.11
C MET A 248 -5.89 17.56 6.16
N ASN A 249 -6.13 18.37 7.19
CA ASN A 249 -5.25 18.45 8.34
C ASN A 249 -5.86 17.58 9.44
N VAL A 250 -5.14 16.54 9.84
CA VAL A 250 -5.45 15.72 11.01
C VAL A 250 -4.57 16.24 12.14
N GLY A 251 -5.16 16.63 13.25
CA GLY A 251 -4.44 17.03 14.46
C GLY A 251 -5.13 16.45 15.67
N SER A 252 -4.49 16.53 16.84
CA SER A 252 -5.19 16.40 18.12
C SER A 252 -6.29 17.46 18.13
N GLY A 253 -7.52 17.05 17.82
CA GLY A 253 -8.66 17.94 17.83
C GLY A 253 -8.82 18.48 19.24
N CYS A 254 -8.73 19.82 19.37
CA CYS A 254 -8.88 20.60 20.58
C CYS A 254 -9.43 19.82 21.78
N ASP A 255 -8.51 19.29 22.59
CA ASP A 255 -8.81 18.43 23.74
C ASP A 255 -9.58 19.19 24.84
N ASP A 256 -9.55 20.52 24.81
CA ASP A 256 -10.20 21.37 25.79
C ASP A 256 -11.47 22.00 25.22
N THR A 257 -12.60 21.35 25.50
CA THR A 257 -13.93 21.88 25.17
C THR A 257 -14.09 23.30 25.72
N GLY A 258 -14.15 24.30 24.83
CA GLY A 258 -14.29 25.72 25.18
C GLY A 258 -13.03 26.57 25.02
N ASP A 259 -11.88 25.96 24.70
CA ASP A 259 -10.66 26.65 24.26
C ASP A 259 -10.71 26.79 22.73
N LEU A 260 -11.16 27.94 22.26
CA LEU A 260 -11.33 28.24 20.84
C LEU A 260 -10.08 28.90 20.24
N ASN A 261 -9.13 29.36 21.06
CA ASN A 261 -7.90 29.97 20.58
C ASN A 261 -6.65 29.10 20.75
N ASP A 262 -6.81 27.87 21.27
CA ASP A 262 -5.79 26.85 21.45
C ASP A 262 -4.62 27.35 22.32
N ASP A 263 -4.93 28.14 23.35
CA ASP A 263 -3.94 28.68 24.28
C ASP A 263 -3.80 27.88 25.59
N GLY A 264 -4.63 26.85 25.76
CA GLY A 264 -4.69 25.96 26.91
C GLY A 264 -5.54 26.49 28.08
N ASP A 265 -6.21 27.65 27.94
CA ASP A 265 -7.00 28.29 28.99
C ASP A 265 -8.40 28.72 28.50
N VAL A 266 -9.46 28.02 28.94
CA VAL A 266 -10.86 28.45 28.70
C VAL A 266 -11.16 29.80 29.38
N SER A 267 -11.28 30.85 28.58
CA SER A 267 -11.28 32.25 29.01
C SER A 267 -12.19 33.16 28.17
N ILE A 268 -12.13 34.47 28.42
CA ILE A 268 -12.82 35.47 27.61
C ILE A 268 -12.21 35.63 26.22
N LEU A 269 -10.95 35.19 26.03
CA LEU A 269 -10.26 35.26 24.75
C LEU A 269 -10.90 34.31 23.73
N ASP A 270 -11.43 33.18 24.16
CA ASP A 270 -12.18 32.23 23.33
C ASP A 270 -13.46 32.82 22.78
N ILE A 271 -14.18 33.56 23.62
CA ILE A 271 -15.39 34.29 23.22
C ILE A 271 -15.03 35.37 22.19
N ILE A 272 -13.86 36.02 22.34
CA ILE A 272 -13.39 37.02 21.37
C ILE A 272 -13.01 36.33 20.05
N SER A 273 -12.34 35.19 20.08
CA SER A 273 -12.03 34.38 18.89
C SER A 273 -13.30 33.93 18.17
N MET A 274 -14.33 33.49 18.91
CA MET A 274 -15.64 33.15 18.35
C MET A 274 -16.31 34.35 17.69
N ILE A 275 -16.28 35.52 18.33
CA ILE A 275 -16.86 36.75 17.77
C ILE A 275 -16.12 37.17 16.51
N ASN A 276 -14.79 37.07 16.48
CA ASN A 276 -13.98 37.40 15.31
C ASN A 276 -14.26 36.44 14.15
N CYS A 277 -14.39 35.14 14.42
CA CYS A 277 -14.85 34.19 13.41
C CYS A 277 -16.22 34.59 12.82
N ILE A 278 -17.21 34.88 13.68
CA ILE A 278 -18.58 35.22 13.23
C ILE A 278 -18.64 36.56 12.46
N LEU A 279 -17.84 37.55 12.87
CA LEU A 279 -17.93 38.90 12.33
C LEU A 279 -16.95 39.17 11.17
N HIS A 280 -15.87 38.39 11.09
CA HIS A 280 -14.73 38.68 10.22
C HIS A 280 -14.23 37.48 9.41
N ASP A 281 -14.86 36.30 9.52
CA ASP A 281 -14.42 35.03 8.90
C ASP A 281 -12.97 34.65 9.30
N GLU A 282 -12.46 35.19 10.40
CA GLU A 282 -11.16 34.86 10.99
C GLU A 282 -11.36 33.76 12.03
N CYS A 283 -11.63 32.56 11.54
CA CYS A 283 -11.96 31.40 12.32
C CYS A 283 -10.69 30.63 12.73
N PRO A 284 -10.46 30.36 14.02
CA PRO A 284 -9.42 29.44 14.46
C PRO A 284 -9.65 28.04 13.89
N ASP A 285 -8.58 27.25 13.78
CA ASP A 285 -8.64 25.89 13.25
C ASP A 285 -9.57 24.97 14.08
N CYS A 286 -9.85 25.34 15.35
CA CYS A 286 -10.73 24.63 16.28
C CYS A 286 -12.12 25.25 16.46
N LEU A 287 -12.93 25.26 15.41
CA LEU A 287 -14.36 25.60 15.51
C LEU A 287 -15.23 24.37 15.35
N ASP A 288 -15.02 23.36 16.20
CA ASP A 288 -16.08 22.41 16.43
C ASP A 288 -17.00 22.92 17.54
N LEU A 289 -18.11 23.54 17.12
CA LEU A 289 -19.18 23.98 18.02
C LEU A 289 -20.09 22.81 18.45
N ASN A 290 -19.90 21.61 17.90
CA ASN A 290 -20.70 20.44 18.16
C ASN A 290 -19.80 19.29 18.64
N GLY A 291 -19.49 19.30 19.94
CA GLY A 291 -19.05 18.06 20.60
C GLY A 291 -20.05 16.92 20.42
#